data_AF-A0A963BBH0-F1
#
_entry.id   AF-A0A963BBH0-F1
#
_cell.length_a   1.000
_cell.length_b   1.000
_cell.length_c   1.000
_cell.angle_alpha   90.00
_cell.angle_beta   90.00
_cell.angle_gamma   90.00
#
_symmetry.space_group_name_H-M   'P 1'
#
loop_
_entity.id
_entity.type
_entity.pdbx_description
1 polymer ?
#
loop_
_entity_poly.entity_id
_entity_poly.type
_entity_poly.pdbx_seq_one_letter_code
_entity_poly.pdbx_strand_id
1 'polypeptide(L)'
;FDLSHATDVTQWAIDYQSSGTPAPLFTAMDEDGNTQAITSKPEVTNHPSGGVMVFFGTGKYFDSGDGAAVRKNAFYGIWDDFNATNPTPVSGGRNSLLQQTITHETFTDSSGNSWLSDDVTDTVNPFTWDLRVTTEHTISWGTHRGWFIDLKSPLAVRGWEGERVVSTPLLRDGRVIFSTMIPTLDPCEYGGTSWLMELSSVDGSRLSVSPFDLNGDGAFNDSDYVTIVVSDPDGNPMEVKVPTSGKKSKVGIIKTPAVIKTKQKEFKFTSGSSGDIEQTLESLSYRDGRQSWRQLR
;
A
#
# COMPACT_ATOMS: atom_id res chain seq x y z
N PHE A 1 -23.87 1.22 5.78
CA PHE A 1 -25.32 1.00 5.66
C PHE A 1 -25.70 0.07 6.78
N ASP A 2 -26.64 0.47 7.63
CA ASP A 2 -27.24 -0.42 8.62
C ASP A 2 -28.34 -1.25 7.92
N LEU A 3 -28.08 -2.55 7.80
CA LEU A 3 -29.00 -3.56 7.26
C LEU A 3 -29.38 -4.58 8.34
N SER A 4 -29.15 -4.26 9.62
CA SER A 4 -29.37 -5.18 10.75
C SER A 4 -30.85 -5.56 10.94
N HIS A 5 -31.77 -4.74 10.45
CA HIS A 5 -33.21 -4.99 10.48
C HIS A 5 -33.61 -5.96 9.37
N ALA A 6 -33.54 -7.26 9.67
CA ALA A 6 -33.79 -8.35 8.72
C ALA A 6 -35.24 -8.42 8.19
N THR A 7 -36.21 -7.84 8.89
CA THR A 7 -37.64 -7.94 8.57
C THR A 7 -38.30 -6.61 8.20
N ASP A 8 -37.62 -5.48 8.43
CA ASP A 8 -38.14 -4.15 8.13
C ASP A 8 -37.13 -3.33 7.35
N VAL A 9 -37.32 -3.30 6.03
CA VAL A 9 -36.47 -2.56 5.09
C VAL A 9 -36.60 -1.05 5.23
N THR A 10 -37.64 -0.55 5.92
CA THR A 10 -37.80 0.89 6.17
C THR A 10 -36.89 1.40 7.28
N GLN A 11 -36.32 0.48 8.07
CA GLN A 11 -35.33 0.77 9.08
C GLN A 11 -33.89 0.63 8.56
N TRP A 12 -33.71 0.33 7.26
CA TRP A 12 -32.40 0.37 6.63
C TRP A 12 -31.96 1.82 6.45
N ALA A 13 -30.79 2.15 6.99
CA ALA A 13 -30.28 3.51 6.97
C ALA A 13 -28.79 3.56 6.64
N ILE A 14 -28.27 4.76 6.42
CA ILE A 14 -26.82 4.96 6.50
C ILE A 14 -26.46 5.00 7.98
N ASP A 15 -25.48 4.17 8.35
CA ASP A 15 -25.10 3.86 9.73
C ASP A 15 -24.61 5.12 10.47
N TYR A 16 -23.75 5.91 9.82
CA TYR A 16 -23.29 7.19 10.37
C TYR A 16 -24.19 8.33 9.92
N GLN A 17 -24.68 9.10 10.89
CA GLN A 17 -25.46 10.31 10.66
C GLN A 17 -24.97 11.44 11.55
N SER A 18 -24.87 12.63 10.98
CA SER A 18 -24.67 13.88 11.71
C SER A 18 -25.95 14.71 11.60
N SER A 19 -26.67 14.89 12.71
CA SER A 19 -27.93 15.64 12.75
C SER A 19 -28.96 15.17 11.72
N GLY A 20 -29.11 13.85 11.54
CA GLY A 20 -30.04 13.25 10.57
C GLY A 20 -29.58 13.29 9.11
N THR A 21 -28.37 13.80 8.84
CA THR A 21 -27.75 13.76 7.51
C THR A 21 -26.74 12.62 7.44
N PRO A 22 -26.76 11.77 6.39
CA PRO A 22 -25.73 10.74 6.19
C PRO A 22 -24.31 11.31 6.25
N ALA A 23 -23.45 10.65 7.01
CA ALA A 23 -22.04 10.98 7.15
C ALA A 23 -21.17 9.84 6.60
N PRO A 24 -20.01 10.14 6.00
CA PRO A 24 -19.07 9.11 5.59
C PRO A 24 -18.37 8.48 6.81
N LEU A 25 -17.92 7.23 6.67
CA LEU A 25 -17.00 6.60 7.64
C LEU A 25 -15.74 7.45 7.82
N PHE A 26 -15.19 7.95 6.72
CA PHE A 26 -13.97 8.75 6.67
C PHE A 26 -13.96 9.66 5.44
N THR A 27 -13.39 10.85 5.58
CA THR A 27 -13.15 11.79 4.47
C THR A 27 -11.65 11.91 4.25
N ALA A 28 -11.13 11.39 3.13
CA ALA A 28 -9.72 11.47 2.80
C ALA A 28 -9.32 12.91 2.44
N MET A 29 -8.34 13.45 3.18
CA MET A 29 -7.76 14.77 2.97
C MET A 29 -6.24 14.66 3.04
N ASP A 30 -5.52 15.51 2.31
CA ASP A 30 -4.07 15.63 2.39
C ASP A 30 -3.62 16.40 3.64
N GLU A 31 -2.30 16.56 3.81
CA GLU A 31 -1.70 17.32 4.91
C GLU A 31 -2.08 18.81 4.94
N ASP A 32 -2.56 19.37 3.82
CA ASP A 32 -3.01 20.76 3.71
C ASP A 32 -4.54 20.91 3.88
N GLY A 33 -5.26 19.79 4.10
CA GLY A 33 -6.72 19.77 4.24
C GLY A 33 -7.49 19.71 2.93
N ASN A 34 -6.84 19.48 1.78
CA ASN A 34 -7.54 19.31 0.50
C ASN A 34 -8.09 17.88 0.38
N THR A 35 -9.30 17.75 -0.17
CA THR A 35 -9.91 16.44 -0.39
C THR A 35 -9.18 15.62 -1.45
N GLN A 36 -9.06 14.32 -1.17
CA GLN A 36 -8.42 13.37 -2.07
C GLN A 36 -9.49 12.48 -2.72
N ALA A 37 -9.49 12.40 -4.05
CA ALA A 37 -10.45 11.58 -4.79
C ALA A 37 -10.21 10.08 -4.51
N ILE A 38 -11.29 9.29 -4.42
CA ILE A 38 -11.22 7.82 -4.31
C ILE A 38 -11.91 7.26 -5.54
N THR A 39 -11.16 6.52 -6.38
CA THR A 39 -11.68 5.96 -7.65
C THR A 39 -11.58 4.44 -7.72
N SER A 40 -10.70 3.84 -6.93
CA SER A 40 -10.59 2.39 -6.80
C SER A 40 -11.65 1.87 -5.83
N LYS A 41 -12.15 0.66 -6.09
CA LYS A 41 -13.01 -0.06 -5.15
C LYS A 41 -12.22 -0.35 -3.85
N PRO A 42 -12.77 -0.09 -2.66
CA PRO A 42 -12.16 -0.53 -1.41
C PRO A 42 -12.14 -2.06 -1.25
N GLU A 43 -11.19 -2.56 -0.49
CA GLU A 43 -11.19 -3.95 0.01
C GLU A 43 -11.38 -3.97 1.52
N VAL A 44 -11.96 -5.05 2.03
CA VAL A 44 -12.29 -5.18 3.46
C VAL A 44 -11.84 -6.52 4.02
N THR A 45 -11.39 -6.51 5.28
CA THR A 45 -11.14 -7.73 6.06
C THR A 45 -11.57 -7.54 7.50
N ASN A 46 -11.79 -8.64 8.22
CA ASN A 46 -12.16 -8.57 9.63
C ASN A 46 -11.01 -8.00 10.46
N HIS A 47 -11.34 -7.08 11.36
CA HIS A 47 -10.39 -6.58 12.33
C HIS A 47 -10.32 -7.55 13.53
N PRO A 48 -9.12 -7.87 14.08
CA PRO A 48 -8.97 -8.87 15.14
C PRO A 48 -9.80 -8.61 16.41
N SER A 49 -10.05 -7.33 16.71
CA SER A 49 -10.81 -6.90 17.89
C SER A 49 -12.30 -6.65 17.60
N GLY A 50 -12.81 -7.08 16.44
CA GLY A 50 -14.16 -6.77 15.96
C GLY A 50 -14.18 -5.56 15.03
N GLY A 51 -15.26 -5.44 14.26
CA GLY A 51 -15.30 -4.50 13.13
C GLY A 51 -14.61 -5.04 11.88
N VAL A 52 -14.37 -4.16 10.91
CA VAL A 52 -13.59 -4.43 9.70
C VAL A 52 -12.55 -3.35 9.46
N MET A 53 -11.46 -3.74 8.79
CA MET A 53 -10.53 -2.82 8.18
C MET A 53 -10.94 -2.57 6.74
N VAL A 54 -10.99 -1.31 6.34
CA VAL A 54 -11.35 -0.84 5.00
C VAL A 54 -10.12 -0.22 4.34
N PHE A 55 -9.68 -0.79 3.22
CA PHE A 55 -8.47 -0.38 2.51
C PHE A 55 -8.81 0.25 1.17
N PHE A 56 -8.24 1.42 0.92
CA PHE A 56 -8.40 2.13 -0.34
C PHE A 56 -7.24 3.09 -0.55
N GLY A 57 -6.95 3.35 -1.82
CA GLY A 57 -5.99 4.37 -2.20
C GLY A 57 -6.68 5.56 -2.85
N THR A 58 -6.05 6.73 -2.74
CA THR A 58 -6.56 7.95 -3.34
C THR A 58 -5.89 8.24 -4.68
N GLY A 59 -6.65 8.89 -5.56
CA GLY A 59 -6.24 9.16 -6.91
C GLY A 59 -7.42 9.22 -7.86
N LYS A 60 -7.22 9.92 -8.97
CA LYS A 60 -8.03 9.81 -10.17
C LYS A 60 -7.15 9.92 -11.41
N TYR A 61 -7.55 9.23 -12.47
CA TYR A 61 -6.83 9.18 -13.74
C TYR A 61 -7.79 8.93 -14.90
N PHE A 62 -8.81 9.77 -15.01
CA PHE A 62 -9.82 9.67 -16.07
C PHE A 62 -10.16 11.03 -16.69
N ASP A 63 -9.76 12.15 -16.06
CA ASP A 63 -9.90 13.47 -16.64
C ASP A 63 -8.64 13.89 -17.39
N SER A 64 -8.79 14.75 -18.41
CA SER A 64 -7.68 15.21 -19.26
C SER A 64 -6.55 15.92 -18.49
N GLY A 65 -6.83 16.52 -17.34
CA GLY A 65 -5.83 17.18 -16.49
C GLY A 65 -5.08 16.25 -15.54
N ASP A 66 -5.50 14.99 -15.40
CA ASP A 66 -4.95 14.09 -14.37
C ASP A 66 -3.51 13.65 -14.66
N GLY A 67 -3.10 13.64 -15.93
CA GLY A 67 -1.74 13.30 -16.36
C GLY A 67 -0.67 14.27 -15.89
N ALA A 68 -1.03 15.53 -15.63
CA ALA A 68 -0.09 16.57 -15.21
C ALA A 68 -0.19 16.90 -13.71
N ALA A 69 -1.25 16.45 -13.05
CA ALA A 69 -1.60 16.92 -11.71
C ALA A 69 -0.72 16.27 -10.63
N VAL A 70 0.13 17.06 -9.98
CA VAL A 70 0.89 16.65 -8.79
C VAL A 70 0.00 16.82 -7.56
N ARG A 71 -0.82 15.80 -7.29
CA ARG A 71 -1.69 15.75 -6.10
C ARG A 71 -1.01 14.96 -5.00
N LYS A 72 -1.18 15.42 -3.76
CA LYS A 72 -0.79 14.68 -2.57
C LYS A 72 -1.78 13.56 -2.34
N ASN A 73 -1.44 12.32 -2.69
CA ASN A 73 -2.29 11.15 -2.50
C ASN A 73 -1.74 10.24 -1.41
N ALA A 74 -2.59 9.38 -0.88
CA ALA A 74 -2.24 8.42 0.14
C ALA A 74 -2.97 7.09 -0.07
N PHE A 75 -2.47 6.07 0.61
CA PHE A 75 -3.18 4.81 0.82
C PHE A 75 -3.62 4.73 2.29
N TYR A 76 -4.84 4.25 2.53
CA TYR A 76 -5.47 4.22 3.83
C TYR A 76 -5.92 2.81 4.20
N GLY A 77 -5.78 2.46 5.48
CA GLY A 77 -6.46 1.35 6.14
C GLY A 77 -7.27 1.89 7.31
N ILE A 78 -8.59 1.96 7.17
CA ILE A 78 -9.50 2.58 8.15
C ILE A 78 -10.24 1.51 8.94
N TRP A 79 -10.27 1.62 10.26
CA TRP A 79 -11.02 0.73 11.12
C TRP A 79 -12.46 1.22 11.31
N ASP A 80 -13.39 0.46 10.75
CA ASP A 80 -14.82 0.52 11.05
C ASP A 80 -15.08 -0.47 12.19
N ASP A 81 -15.33 0.04 13.39
CA ASP A 81 -15.53 -0.77 14.59
C ASP A 81 -16.92 -1.39 14.69
N PHE A 82 -17.84 -1.08 13.76
CA PHE A 82 -19.23 -1.54 13.76
C PHE A 82 -19.91 -1.47 15.13
N ASN A 83 -19.75 -0.34 15.83
CA ASN A 83 -20.44 -0.13 17.09
C ASN A 83 -21.94 0.13 16.86
N ALA A 84 -22.73 -0.93 16.82
CA ALA A 84 -24.18 -0.87 16.59
C ALA A 84 -24.96 -0.02 17.62
N THR A 85 -24.38 0.24 18.80
CA THR A 85 -25.04 1.06 19.84
C THR A 85 -24.72 2.54 19.69
N ASN A 86 -23.51 2.87 19.26
CA ASN A 86 -23.04 4.25 19.05
C ASN A 86 -22.10 4.30 17.84
N PRO A 87 -22.64 4.27 16.60
CA PRO A 87 -21.81 4.31 15.41
C PRO A 87 -21.11 5.67 15.34
N THR A 88 -19.78 5.66 15.48
CA THR A 88 -18.95 6.87 15.41
C THR A 88 -18.10 6.83 14.15
N PRO A 89 -18.21 7.83 13.24
CA PRO A 89 -17.28 7.93 12.13
C PRO A 89 -15.88 8.22 12.66
N VAL A 90 -14.87 7.95 11.82
CA VAL A 90 -13.50 8.29 12.17
C VAL A 90 -13.35 9.82 12.20
N SER A 91 -13.22 10.35 13.41
CA SER A 91 -13.09 11.78 13.68
C SER A 91 -11.63 12.18 13.90
N GLY A 92 -11.28 13.41 13.56
CA GLY A 92 -9.89 13.91 13.65
C GLY A 92 -9.03 13.66 12.40
N GLY A 93 -9.59 13.01 11.37
CA GLY A 93 -8.88 12.81 10.10
C GLY A 93 -7.57 12.04 10.29
N ARG A 94 -6.50 12.47 9.61
CA ARG A 94 -5.17 11.85 9.69
C ARG A 94 -4.59 11.80 11.10
N ASN A 95 -4.94 12.74 11.98
CA ASN A 95 -4.44 12.75 13.36
C ASN A 95 -4.95 11.59 14.22
N SER A 96 -6.02 10.93 13.76
CA SER A 96 -6.56 9.71 14.39
C SER A 96 -5.96 8.43 13.83
N LEU A 97 -5.03 8.51 12.87
CA LEU A 97 -4.47 7.38 12.16
C LEU A 97 -2.96 7.28 12.42
N LEU A 98 -2.43 6.07 12.43
CA LEU A 98 -0.99 5.86 12.45
C LEU A 98 -0.39 6.23 11.09
N GLN A 99 0.60 7.11 11.07
CA GLN A 99 1.34 7.41 9.85
C GLN A 99 2.46 6.39 9.63
N GLN A 100 2.47 5.82 8.42
CA GLN A 100 3.61 5.14 7.83
C GLN A 100 4.23 6.04 6.77
N THR A 101 5.53 5.91 6.52
CA THR A 101 6.25 6.67 5.51
C THR A 101 7.14 5.77 4.67
N ILE A 102 7.37 6.17 3.42
CA ILE A 102 8.47 5.63 2.61
C ILE A 102 9.74 6.30 3.14
N THR A 103 10.69 5.50 3.62
CA THR A 103 11.93 6.00 4.22
C THR A 103 13.09 5.98 3.23
N HIS A 104 13.10 4.98 2.34
CA HIS A 104 14.13 4.79 1.33
C HIS A 104 13.47 4.45 -0.01
N GLU A 105 14.07 4.94 -1.09
CA GLU A 105 13.63 4.69 -2.46
C GLU A 105 14.85 4.69 -3.38
N THR A 106 14.90 3.76 -4.33
CA THR A 106 16.04 3.70 -5.23
C THR A 106 16.22 4.99 -6.05
N PHE A 107 17.43 5.53 -5.97
CA PHE A 107 17.93 6.65 -6.74
C PHE A 107 19.07 6.18 -7.65
N THR A 108 18.98 6.47 -8.95
CA THR A 108 20.07 6.19 -9.89
C THR A 108 20.79 7.48 -10.21
N ASP A 109 22.10 7.51 -9.93
CA ASP A 109 22.93 8.68 -10.18
C ASP A 109 23.24 8.86 -11.69
N SER A 110 23.89 9.97 -12.03
CA SER A 110 24.27 10.28 -13.42
C SER A 110 25.32 9.32 -14.01
N SER A 111 25.98 8.53 -13.17
CA SER A 111 26.95 7.50 -13.57
C SER A 111 26.30 6.12 -13.74
N GLY A 112 25.00 6.00 -13.43
CA GLY A 112 24.23 4.76 -13.52
C GLY A 112 24.32 3.87 -12.28
N ASN A 113 24.88 4.34 -11.17
CA ASN A 113 24.86 3.57 -9.91
C ASN A 113 23.52 3.75 -9.20
N SER A 114 22.98 2.66 -8.65
CA SER A 114 21.72 2.67 -7.91
C SER A 114 21.96 2.67 -6.40
N TRP A 115 21.43 3.67 -5.72
CA TRP A 115 21.52 3.92 -4.28
C TRP A 115 20.14 3.81 -3.65
N LEU A 116 20.04 3.59 -2.34
CA LEU A 116 18.75 3.50 -1.63
C LEU A 116 18.23 4.83 -1.06
N SER A 117 19.00 5.91 -1.23
CA SER A 117 18.56 7.28 -1.00
C SER A 117 19.28 8.24 -1.96
N ASP A 118 18.91 9.53 -1.96
CA ASP A 118 19.58 10.57 -2.75
C ASP A 118 20.89 11.05 -2.10
N ASP A 119 21.24 10.50 -0.93
CA ASP A 119 22.56 10.63 -0.33
C ASP A 119 23.47 9.49 -0.83
N VAL A 120 24.48 9.85 -1.63
CA VAL A 120 25.48 8.92 -2.20
C VAL A 120 26.35 8.27 -1.11
N THR A 121 26.21 8.67 0.15
CA THR A 121 26.85 8.00 1.31
C THR A 121 26.05 6.81 1.86
N ASP A 122 24.81 6.60 1.39
CA ASP A 122 24.02 5.43 1.71
C ASP A 122 24.48 4.19 0.91
N THR A 123 23.88 3.05 1.18
CA THR A 123 24.30 1.79 0.57
C THR A 123 23.76 1.65 -0.86
N VAL A 124 24.58 0.99 -1.69
CA VAL A 124 24.23 0.63 -3.07
C VAL A 124 23.08 -0.39 -3.04
N ASN A 125 22.07 -0.17 -3.87
CA ASN A 125 21.06 -1.17 -4.13
C ASN A 125 21.69 -2.34 -4.91
N PRO A 126 21.80 -3.55 -4.33
CA PRO A 126 22.47 -4.67 -4.98
C PRO A 126 21.59 -5.37 -6.03
N PHE A 127 20.33 -4.97 -6.16
CA PHE A 127 19.35 -5.62 -7.02
C PHE A 127 19.10 -4.83 -8.31
N THR A 128 18.61 -5.53 -9.33
CA THR A 128 18.26 -4.94 -10.63
C THR A 128 16.90 -4.21 -10.63
N TRP A 129 16.29 -4.04 -9.47
CA TRP A 129 14.96 -3.47 -9.28
C TRP A 129 15.08 -2.16 -8.53
N ASP A 130 14.29 -1.15 -8.89
CA ASP A 130 14.07 0.00 -8.01
C ASP A 130 13.17 -0.45 -6.86
N LEU A 131 13.58 -0.15 -5.64
CA LEU A 131 12.98 -0.67 -4.40
C LEU A 131 12.57 0.47 -3.48
N ARG A 132 11.61 0.19 -2.62
CA ARG A 132 11.18 1.07 -1.51
C ARG A 132 11.25 0.34 -0.19
N VAL A 133 11.63 1.06 0.85
CA VAL A 133 11.51 0.64 2.24
C VAL A 133 10.56 1.60 2.94
N THR A 134 9.65 1.05 3.74
CA THR A 134 8.74 1.85 4.58
C THR A 134 9.07 1.68 6.06
N THR A 135 8.47 2.52 6.89
CA THR A 135 8.48 2.39 8.36
C THR A 135 7.87 1.07 8.84
N GLU A 136 8.22 0.70 10.07
CA GLU A 136 7.68 -0.48 10.77
C GLU A 136 6.89 -0.08 12.03
N HIS A 137 6.26 1.10 12.01
CA HIS A 137 5.53 1.57 13.18
C HIS A 137 4.37 0.62 13.49
N THR A 138 4.26 0.20 14.76
CA THR A 138 3.15 -0.62 15.25
C THR A 138 1.97 0.22 15.69
N ILE A 139 0.77 -0.16 15.27
CA ILE A 139 -0.46 0.55 15.61
C ILE A 139 -0.90 0.28 17.05
N SER A 140 -1.34 1.36 17.72
CA SER A 140 -2.05 1.29 18.99
C SER A 140 -3.54 1.51 18.77
N TRP A 141 -4.35 0.45 18.82
CA TRP A 141 -5.80 0.52 18.58
C TRP A 141 -6.59 1.26 19.67
N GLY A 142 -5.97 1.55 20.82
CA GLY A 142 -6.58 2.41 21.83
C GLY A 142 -6.57 3.89 21.45
N THR A 143 -5.70 4.29 20.52
CA THR A 143 -5.52 5.70 20.11
C THR A 143 -5.72 5.93 18.61
N HIS A 144 -5.50 4.91 17.80
CA HIS A 144 -5.60 4.99 16.34
C HIS A 144 -6.87 4.28 15.84
N ARG A 145 -7.50 4.87 14.82
CA ARG A 145 -8.65 4.33 14.08
C ARG A 145 -8.25 3.77 12.72
N GLY A 146 -6.99 3.37 12.58
CA GLY A 146 -6.41 2.90 11.33
C GLY A 146 -5.03 3.49 11.07
N TRP A 147 -4.57 3.40 9.84
CA TRP A 147 -3.27 3.87 9.40
C TRP A 147 -3.33 4.44 7.98
N PHE A 148 -2.31 5.21 7.61
CA PHE A 148 -2.14 5.70 6.25
C PHE A 148 -0.67 5.78 5.87
N ILE A 149 -0.41 5.77 4.57
CA ILE A 149 0.90 6.07 3.98
C ILE A 149 0.72 7.09 2.88
N ASP A 150 1.46 8.20 2.97
CA ASP A 150 1.53 9.19 1.89
C ASP A 150 2.39 8.66 0.74
N LEU A 151 1.91 8.84 -0.48
CA LEU A 151 2.61 8.44 -1.72
C LEU A 151 3.58 9.56 -2.12
N LYS A 152 4.57 9.77 -1.26
CA LYS A 152 5.61 10.79 -1.38
C LYS A 152 6.96 10.10 -1.38
N SER A 153 7.76 10.34 -2.42
CA SER A 153 9.14 9.88 -2.46
C SER A 153 9.94 10.53 -1.32
N PRO A 154 10.77 9.78 -0.58
CA PRO A 154 11.66 10.34 0.43
C PRO A 154 12.80 11.15 -0.18
N LEU A 155 13.08 10.96 -1.47
CA LEU A 155 14.17 11.62 -2.17
C LEU A 155 13.88 13.11 -2.30
N ALA A 156 14.80 13.98 -1.87
CA ALA A 156 14.58 15.42 -1.85
C ALA A 156 14.32 15.99 -3.26
N VAL A 157 14.92 15.37 -4.27
CA VAL A 157 14.76 15.72 -5.69
C VAL A 157 13.40 15.33 -6.29
N ARG A 158 12.66 14.40 -5.68
CA ARG A 158 11.36 13.90 -6.19
C ARG A 158 10.19 14.40 -5.35
N GLY A 159 10.19 14.13 -4.04
CA GLY A 159 9.10 14.50 -3.14
C GLY A 159 7.72 14.01 -3.63
N TRP A 160 6.79 14.93 -3.84
CA TRP A 160 5.45 14.62 -4.36
C TRP A 160 5.49 14.55 -5.90
N GLU A 161 5.33 13.35 -6.46
CA GLU A 161 5.37 13.12 -7.93
C GLU A 161 3.98 12.98 -8.55
N GLY A 162 2.91 13.19 -7.77
CA GLY A 162 1.55 12.91 -8.22
C GLY A 162 1.25 11.40 -8.30
N GLU A 163 2.02 10.59 -7.58
CA GLU A 163 1.76 9.18 -7.37
C GLU A 163 0.35 8.98 -6.81
N ARG A 164 -0.34 7.93 -7.26
CA ARG A 164 -1.76 7.69 -6.94
C ARG A 164 -2.16 6.23 -7.05
N VAL A 165 -3.27 5.85 -6.45
CA VAL A 165 -3.81 4.49 -6.51
C VAL A 165 -5.21 4.52 -7.11
N VAL A 166 -5.32 4.02 -8.34
CA VAL A 166 -6.58 3.94 -9.10
C VAL A 166 -7.00 2.50 -9.39
N SER A 167 -6.20 1.53 -8.94
CA SER A 167 -6.47 0.10 -9.04
C SER A 167 -6.90 -0.43 -7.67
N THR A 168 -7.78 -1.43 -7.66
CA THR A 168 -8.27 -2.07 -6.43
C THR A 168 -7.10 -2.80 -5.73
N PRO A 169 -6.88 -2.58 -4.41
CA PRO A 169 -5.88 -3.33 -3.65
C PRO A 169 -6.28 -4.81 -3.53
N LEU A 170 -5.38 -5.66 -3.06
CA LEU A 170 -5.65 -7.06 -2.72
C LEU A 170 -5.28 -7.31 -1.26
N LEU A 171 -6.11 -8.06 -0.56
CA LEU A 171 -5.83 -8.54 0.80
C LEU A 171 -5.51 -10.03 0.75
N ARG A 172 -4.31 -10.41 1.21
CA ARG A 172 -3.85 -11.79 1.17
C ARG A 172 -2.95 -12.11 2.36
N ASP A 173 -3.29 -13.18 3.07
CA ASP A 173 -2.50 -13.75 4.17
C ASP A 173 -1.97 -12.68 5.18
N GLY A 174 -2.81 -11.70 5.56
CA GLY A 174 -2.44 -10.63 6.51
C GLY A 174 -1.66 -9.45 5.90
N ARG A 175 -1.60 -9.38 4.56
CA ARG A 175 -0.92 -8.33 3.80
C ARG A 175 -1.92 -7.57 2.95
N VAL A 176 -1.63 -6.29 2.73
CA VAL A 176 -2.28 -5.46 1.73
C VAL A 176 -1.31 -5.20 0.59
N ILE A 177 -1.76 -5.50 -0.62
CA ILE A 177 -1.00 -5.40 -1.85
C ILE A 177 -1.69 -4.36 -2.72
N PHE A 178 -0.95 -3.38 -3.22
CA PHE A 178 -1.52 -2.37 -4.10
C PHE A 178 -0.51 -1.89 -5.13
N SER A 179 -1.01 -1.62 -6.33
CA SER A 179 -0.25 -0.98 -7.40
C SER A 179 -0.52 0.53 -7.39
N THR A 180 0.52 1.34 -7.31
CA THR A 180 0.43 2.79 -7.49
C THR A 180 0.70 3.15 -8.95
N MET A 181 0.45 4.38 -9.37
CA MET A 181 0.91 4.90 -10.65
C MET A 181 1.42 6.32 -10.50
N ILE A 182 2.49 6.64 -11.23
CA ILE A 182 3.06 7.97 -11.38
C ILE A 182 2.92 8.32 -12.87
N PRO A 183 1.92 9.13 -13.27
CA PRO A 183 1.75 9.52 -14.66
C PRO A 183 2.95 10.31 -15.18
N THR A 184 3.23 10.19 -16.48
CA THR A 184 4.15 11.08 -17.18
C THR A 184 3.46 11.67 -18.42
N LEU A 185 3.86 12.88 -18.79
CA LEU A 185 3.46 13.53 -20.04
C LEU A 185 4.45 13.27 -21.18
N ASP A 186 5.57 12.59 -20.89
CA ASP A 186 6.55 12.24 -21.91
C ASP A 186 5.95 11.23 -22.89
N PRO A 187 5.82 11.56 -24.20
CA PRO A 187 5.24 10.66 -25.19
C PRO A 187 6.13 9.45 -25.51
N CYS A 188 7.41 9.48 -25.15
CA CYS A 188 8.33 8.36 -25.32
C CYS A 188 8.19 7.32 -24.20
N GLU A 189 7.57 7.70 -23.09
CA GLU A 189 7.28 6.82 -21.98
C GLU A 189 5.91 6.14 -22.14
N TYR A 190 5.74 4.99 -21.50
CA TYR A 190 4.50 4.20 -21.57
C TYR A 190 3.39 4.78 -20.67
N GLY A 191 3.18 6.10 -20.67
CA GLY A 191 2.17 6.81 -19.89
C GLY A 191 2.48 6.98 -18.40
N GLY A 192 3.51 6.31 -17.88
CA GLY A 192 3.99 6.50 -16.51
C GLY A 192 4.72 5.29 -15.96
N THR A 193 5.03 5.36 -14.67
CA THR A 193 5.62 4.24 -13.92
C THR A 193 4.68 3.80 -12.80
N SER A 194 5.00 2.67 -12.16
CA SER A 194 4.17 2.10 -11.11
C SER A 194 5.04 1.39 -10.07
N TRP A 195 4.59 1.42 -8.83
CA TRP A 195 5.13 0.60 -7.75
C TRP A 195 4.13 -0.49 -7.38
N LEU A 196 4.62 -1.71 -7.23
CA LEU A 196 3.93 -2.76 -6.50
C LEU A 196 4.34 -2.66 -5.03
N MET A 197 3.40 -2.27 -4.17
CA MET A 197 3.60 -2.13 -2.73
C MET A 197 2.97 -3.32 -2.00
N GLU A 198 3.64 -3.79 -0.96
CA GLU A 198 3.15 -4.86 -0.10
C GLU A 198 3.49 -4.58 1.37
N LEU A 199 2.45 -4.38 2.18
CA LEU A 199 2.54 -3.95 3.57
C LEU A 199 1.70 -4.86 4.47
N SER A 200 1.94 -4.80 5.78
CA SER A 200 1.03 -5.39 6.78
C SER A 200 -0.37 -4.81 6.63
N SER A 201 -1.41 -5.66 6.56
CA SER A 201 -2.78 -5.15 6.55
C SER A 201 -3.22 -4.56 7.89
N VAL A 202 -2.53 -4.90 8.98
CA VAL A 202 -2.93 -4.50 10.34
C VAL A 202 -2.59 -3.03 10.59
N ASP A 203 -1.33 -2.65 10.37
CA ASP A 203 -0.77 -1.35 10.74
C ASP A 203 -0.10 -0.63 9.58
N GLY A 204 -0.03 -1.24 8.39
CA GLY A 204 0.68 -0.68 7.24
C GLY A 204 2.20 -0.72 7.38
N SER A 205 2.72 -1.42 8.41
CA SER A 205 4.16 -1.58 8.60
C SER A 205 4.79 -2.37 7.46
N ARG A 206 6.08 -2.11 7.25
CA ARG A 206 6.96 -3.02 6.52
C ARG A 206 6.88 -4.42 7.14
N LEU A 207 6.86 -5.43 6.28
CA LEU A 207 6.83 -6.83 6.70
C LEU A 207 8.12 -7.25 7.40
N SER A 208 8.09 -8.31 8.20
CA SER A 208 9.28 -8.89 8.84
C SER A 208 10.08 -9.83 7.95
N VAL A 209 9.53 -10.21 6.79
CA VAL A 209 10.14 -11.06 5.77
C VAL A 209 10.00 -10.40 4.42
N SER A 210 10.93 -10.64 3.50
CA SER A 210 10.84 -10.07 2.16
C SER A 210 9.57 -10.56 1.45
N PRO A 211 8.71 -9.66 0.93
CA PRO A 211 7.59 -10.06 0.10
C PRO A 211 8.08 -10.60 -1.24
N PHE A 212 9.21 -10.10 -1.76
CA PHE A 212 9.73 -10.40 -3.10
C PHE A 212 10.99 -11.26 -3.03
N ASP A 213 11.12 -12.21 -3.96
CA ASP A 213 12.38 -12.89 -4.25
C ASP A 213 13.17 -11.97 -5.19
N LEU A 214 14.12 -11.23 -4.62
CA LEU A 214 14.85 -10.16 -5.33
C LEU A 214 16.12 -10.69 -5.99
N ASN A 215 16.69 -11.78 -5.47
CA ASN A 215 17.90 -12.40 -5.99
C ASN A 215 17.62 -13.54 -7.00
N GLY A 216 16.38 -14.03 -7.08
CA GLY A 216 15.93 -15.07 -8.01
C GLY A 216 16.31 -16.50 -7.60
N ASP A 217 16.69 -16.73 -6.34
CA ASP A 217 17.05 -18.05 -5.82
C ASP A 217 15.82 -18.88 -5.40
N GLY A 218 14.65 -18.24 -5.35
CA GLY A 218 13.38 -18.87 -5.01
C GLY A 218 13.13 -19.03 -3.51
N ALA A 219 14.01 -18.57 -2.64
CA ALA A 219 13.81 -18.43 -1.21
C ALA A 219 13.45 -16.97 -0.88
N PHE A 220 12.98 -16.75 0.34
CA PHE A 220 12.61 -15.41 0.84
C PHE A 220 13.29 -15.24 2.19
N ASN A 221 14.48 -14.65 2.18
CA ASN A 221 15.36 -14.60 3.35
C ASN A 221 16.20 -13.32 3.36
N ASP A 222 17.15 -13.22 4.28
CA ASP A 222 18.00 -12.04 4.46
C ASP A 222 18.86 -11.71 3.21
N SER A 223 18.97 -12.62 2.24
CA SER A 223 19.61 -12.38 0.94
C SER A 223 18.75 -11.55 0.00
N ASP A 224 17.46 -11.39 0.31
CA ASP A 224 16.51 -10.49 -0.36
C ASP A 224 16.37 -9.15 0.37
N TYR A 225 17.16 -8.91 1.43
CA TYR A 225 17.11 -7.67 2.19
C TYR A 225 18.03 -6.63 1.56
N VAL A 226 17.63 -5.37 1.74
CA VAL A 226 18.48 -4.23 1.45
C VAL A 226 19.14 -3.74 2.73
N THR A 227 20.35 -3.20 2.64
CA THR A 227 20.96 -2.47 3.74
C THR A 227 20.44 -1.02 3.70
N ILE A 228 20.17 -0.43 4.86
CA ILE A 228 19.85 1.00 4.99
C ILE A 228 20.68 1.58 6.12
N VAL A 229 20.98 2.87 6.06
CA VAL A 229 21.62 3.60 7.15
C VAL A 229 20.55 4.27 8.00
N VAL A 230 20.52 3.96 9.30
CA VAL A 230 19.64 4.57 10.30
C VAL A 230 20.46 5.23 11.41
N SER A 231 19.86 6.12 12.19
CA SER A 231 20.51 6.65 13.39
C SER A 231 20.30 5.72 14.58
N ASP A 232 21.38 5.41 15.31
CA ASP A 232 21.32 4.76 16.63
C ASP A 232 20.72 5.72 17.69
N PRO A 233 20.46 5.25 18.93
CA PRO A 233 19.92 6.10 20.00
C PRO A 233 20.79 7.32 20.37
N ASP A 234 22.09 7.28 20.04
CA ASP A 234 23.05 8.36 20.27
C ASP A 234 23.21 9.28 19.05
N GLY A 235 22.51 9.00 17.94
CA GLY A 235 22.52 9.75 16.70
C GLY A 235 23.60 9.34 15.69
N ASN A 236 24.35 8.28 15.93
CA ASN A 236 25.38 7.80 14.99
C ASN A 236 24.76 6.94 13.87
N PRO A 237 25.31 6.98 12.64
CA PRO A 237 24.84 6.13 11.56
C PRO A 237 25.14 4.66 11.84
N MET A 238 24.15 3.80 11.61
CA MET A 238 24.19 2.35 11.77
C MET A 238 23.56 1.69 10.54
N GLU A 239 24.26 0.71 9.97
CA GLU A 239 23.72 -0.11 8.89
C GLU A 239 22.78 -1.19 9.44
N VAL A 240 21.60 -1.32 8.83
CA VAL A 240 20.60 -2.33 9.17
C VAL A 240 20.11 -3.00 7.90
N LYS A 241 20.00 -4.33 7.92
CA LYS A 241 19.35 -5.09 6.85
C LYS A 241 17.86 -5.18 7.09
N VAL A 242 17.07 -4.77 6.10
CA VAL A 242 15.60 -4.76 6.17
C VAL A 242 14.99 -5.34 4.89
N PRO A 243 13.83 -6.00 4.98
CA PRO A 243 13.06 -6.38 3.80
C PRO A 243 12.55 -5.13 3.06
N THR A 244 12.21 -5.30 1.79
CA THR A 244 11.64 -4.21 1.00
C THR A 244 10.11 -4.20 1.09
N SER A 245 9.51 -3.02 0.94
CA SER A 245 8.06 -2.81 0.99
C SER A 245 7.46 -2.52 -0.38
N GLY A 246 8.29 -2.18 -1.36
CA GLY A 246 7.85 -1.85 -2.70
C GLY A 246 8.88 -2.19 -3.76
N LYS A 247 8.37 -2.57 -4.94
CA LYS A 247 9.17 -2.87 -6.12
C LYS A 247 8.60 -2.13 -7.33
N LYS A 248 9.43 -1.36 -8.02
CA LYS A 248 9.00 -0.63 -9.22
C LYS A 248 8.81 -1.59 -10.38
N SER A 249 7.75 -1.38 -11.14
CA SER A 249 7.44 -2.12 -12.35
C SER A 249 8.44 -1.79 -13.45
N LYS A 250 8.95 -2.82 -14.15
CA LYS A 250 9.74 -2.67 -15.39
C LYS A 250 8.88 -2.57 -16.65
N VAL A 251 7.56 -2.75 -16.51
CA VAL A 251 6.59 -2.76 -17.63
C VAL A 251 5.68 -1.52 -17.62
N GLY A 252 6.11 -0.44 -16.98
CA GLY A 252 5.35 0.82 -16.88
C GLY A 252 4.20 0.72 -15.87
N ILE A 253 3.05 1.28 -16.21
CA ILE A 253 1.87 1.30 -15.34
C ILE A 253 1.27 -0.10 -15.25
N ILE A 254 1.19 -0.65 -14.04
CA ILE A 254 0.50 -1.91 -13.77
C ILE A 254 -0.82 -1.67 -13.03
N LYS A 255 -1.73 -2.62 -13.14
CA LYS A 255 -2.98 -2.67 -12.38
C LYS A 255 -2.91 -3.73 -11.29
N THR A 256 -4.04 -3.94 -10.61
CA THR A 256 -4.22 -5.04 -9.66
C THR A 256 -3.66 -6.36 -10.25
N PRO A 257 -2.65 -6.97 -9.60
CA PRO A 257 -1.98 -8.15 -10.14
C PRO A 257 -2.90 -9.37 -10.15
N ALA A 258 -2.72 -10.25 -11.13
CA ALA A 258 -3.29 -11.58 -11.09
C ALA A 258 -2.39 -12.49 -10.25
N VAL A 259 -2.98 -13.31 -9.37
CA VAL A 259 -2.24 -14.09 -8.38
C VAL A 259 -2.43 -15.59 -8.59
N ILE A 260 -1.34 -16.33 -8.71
CA ILE A 260 -1.32 -17.80 -8.78
C ILE A 260 -0.53 -18.34 -7.58
N LYS A 261 -1.23 -19.06 -6.69
CA LYS A 261 -0.62 -19.68 -5.50
C LYS A 261 -0.21 -21.13 -5.78
N THR A 262 1.01 -21.47 -5.37
CA THR A 262 1.49 -22.87 -5.29
C THR A 262 1.60 -23.29 -3.82
N LYS A 263 2.05 -24.52 -3.55
CA LYS A 263 2.20 -25.03 -2.18
C LYS A 263 3.23 -24.25 -1.34
N GLN A 264 4.18 -23.57 -1.98
CA GLN A 264 5.32 -22.95 -1.31
C GLN A 264 5.52 -21.47 -1.65
N LYS A 265 4.97 -21.00 -2.77
CA LYS A 265 5.24 -19.67 -3.32
C LYS A 265 4.00 -19.08 -3.98
N GLU A 266 3.96 -17.77 -4.09
CA GLU A 266 2.95 -17.02 -4.83
C GLU A 266 3.58 -16.36 -6.06
N PHE A 267 2.87 -16.40 -7.19
CA PHE A 267 3.27 -15.74 -8.42
C PHE A 267 2.27 -14.63 -8.72
N LYS A 268 2.77 -13.40 -8.83
CA LYS A 268 2.00 -12.27 -9.34
C LYS A 268 2.35 -12.01 -10.79
N PHE A 269 1.31 -11.85 -11.60
CA PHE A 269 1.43 -11.44 -12.99
C PHE A 269 0.79 -10.06 -13.15
N THR A 270 1.57 -9.12 -13.67
CA THR A 270 1.13 -7.76 -13.95
C THR A 270 1.29 -7.46 -15.43
N SER A 271 0.20 -7.06 -16.08
CA SER A 271 0.26 -6.50 -17.42
C SER A 271 0.58 -5.01 -17.33
N GLY A 272 1.61 -4.59 -18.04
CA GLY A 272 2.09 -3.22 -18.05
C GLY A 272 1.56 -2.39 -19.21
N SER A 273 1.66 -1.07 -19.09
CA SER A 273 1.36 -0.14 -20.20
C SER A 273 2.37 -0.21 -21.35
N SER A 274 3.54 -0.85 -21.16
CA SER A 274 4.47 -1.17 -22.26
C SER A 274 3.93 -2.26 -23.20
N GLY A 275 2.89 -2.99 -22.78
CA GLY A 275 2.38 -4.18 -23.48
C GLY A 275 2.98 -5.50 -22.99
N ASP A 276 4.01 -5.44 -22.15
CA ASP A 276 4.65 -6.62 -21.58
C ASP A 276 3.96 -7.13 -20.31
N ILE A 277 4.31 -8.35 -19.91
CA ILE A 277 3.89 -8.95 -18.64
C ILE A 277 5.12 -9.11 -17.75
N GLU A 278 5.01 -8.64 -16.51
CA GLU A 278 6.00 -8.89 -15.47
C GLU A 278 5.50 -9.98 -14.52
N GLN A 279 6.39 -10.92 -14.19
CA GLN A 279 6.17 -11.93 -13.16
C GLN A 279 6.95 -11.55 -11.90
N THR A 280 6.28 -11.53 -10.75
CA THR A 280 6.90 -11.36 -9.44
C THR A 280 6.70 -12.63 -8.62
N LEU A 281 7.80 -13.18 -8.10
CA LEU A 281 7.78 -14.31 -7.20
C LEU A 281 7.75 -13.81 -5.76
N GLU A 282 6.82 -14.35 -4.97
CA GLU A 282 6.50 -13.80 -3.66
C GLU A 282 6.34 -14.82 -2.54
N SER A 283 6.66 -14.35 -1.33
CA SER A 283 6.59 -15.14 -0.12
C SER A 283 5.15 -15.38 0.29
N LEU A 284 4.89 -16.57 0.84
CA LEU A 284 3.62 -16.83 1.52
C LEU A 284 3.72 -16.35 2.96
N SER A 285 2.73 -15.59 3.42
CA SER A 285 2.63 -15.21 4.84
C SER A 285 2.12 -16.36 5.72
N TYR A 286 1.43 -17.35 5.12
CA TYR A 286 0.96 -18.55 5.83
C TYR A 286 0.95 -19.82 4.95
N ARG A 287 1.48 -20.92 5.49
CA ARG A 287 1.47 -22.25 4.86
C ARG A 287 0.14 -22.95 5.14
N ASP A 288 -0.87 -22.69 4.32
CA ASP A 288 -2.03 -23.59 4.25
C ASP A 288 -2.02 -24.40 2.96
N GLY A 289 -2.13 -25.72 3.13
CA GLY A 289 -2.17 -26.68 2.03
C GLY A 289 -3.51 -26.64 1.28
N ARG A 290 -3.61 -27.45 0.21
CA ARG A 290 -4.86 -27.64 -0.53
C ARG A 290 -5.96 -28.13 0.41
N GLN A 291 -6.98 -27.31 0.65
CA GLN A 291 -8.25 -27.75 1.22
C GLN A 291 -9.12 -28.25 0.04
N SER A 292 -9.00 -29.54 -0.28
CA SER A 292 -9.92 -30.20 -1.20
C SER A 292 -11.31 -30.27 -0.59
N TRP A 293 -12.33 -29.71 -1.26
CA TRP A 293 -13.72 -29.92 -0.86
C TRP A 293 -14.23 -31.24 -1.46
N ARG A 294 -14.96 -32.01 -0.64
CA ARG A 294 -15.70 -33.21 -1.07
C ARG A 294 -17.18 -32.87 -1.02
N GLN A 295 -17.87 -33.01 -2.14
CA GLN A 295 -19.33 -32.95 -2.17
C GLN A 295 -19.88 -34.16 -1.43
N LEU A 296 -20.65 -33.94 -0.36
CA LEU A 296 -21.46 -34.98 0.25
C LEU A 296 -22.75 -35.12 -0.58
N ARG A 297 -23.09 -36.36 -0.91
CA ARG A 297 -24.33 -36.74 -1.60
C ARG A 297 -25.36 -37.17 -0.57
#